data_AF-A0AA37XBK1-F1
#
_entry.id   AF-A0AA37XBK1-F1
#
_cell.length_a   1.000
_cell.length_b   1.000
_cell.length_c   1.000
_cell.angle_alpha   90.00
_cell.angle_beta   90.00
_cell.angle_gamma   90.00
#
_symmetry.space_group_name_H-M   'P 1'
#
loop_
_entity.id
_entity.type
_entity.pdbx_description
1 polymer ?
#
loop_
_entity_poly.entity_id
_entity_poly.type
_entity_poly.pdbx_seq_one_letter_code
_entity_poly.pdbx_strand_id
1 'polypeptide(L)' 'MIADPGWVDDVGDLERVAAGLGARLLLRQVRADDGTARHDPLRLAAAYRDAFSATWGDVARG' A
#
# COMPACT_ATOMS: atom_id res chain seq x y z
N MET A 1 -3.48 4.07 -0.95
CA MET A 1 -3.18 3.59 0.41
C MET A 1 -2.29 2.37 0.32
N ILE A 2 -1.22 2.30 1.12
CA ILE A 2 -0.34 1.13 1.21
C ILE A 2 -0.60 0.46 2.56
N ALA A 3 -0.75 -0.88 2.59
CA ALA A 3 -0.96 -1.63 3.82
C ALA A 3 -0.27 -3.01 3.77
N ASP A 4 0.15 -3.53 4.93
CA ASP A 4 0.70 -4.89 5.05
C ASP A 4 -0.42 -5.91 5.29
N PRO A 5 -0.57 -6.93 4.42
CA PRO A 5 -1.65 -7.91 4.56
C PRO A 5 -1.55 -8.77 5.83
N GLY A 6 -0.38 -8.86 6.45
CA GLY A 6 -0.22 -9.57 7.73
C GLY A 6 -0.71 -8.78 8.94
N TRP A 7 -1.09 -7.51 8.75
CA TRP A 7 -1.50 -6.57 9.80
C TRP A 7 -2.92 -6.02 9.57
N VAL A 8 -3.59 -6.49 8.53
CA VAL A 8 -4.95 -6.09 8.16
C VAL A 8 -5.88 -7.26 8.45
N ASP A 9 -6.79 -7.06 9.40
CA ASP A 9 -7.76 -8.10 9.78
C ASP A 9 -8.83 -8.32 8.71
N ASP A 10 -9.35 -7.23 8.11
CA ASP A 10 -10.32 -7.26 7.03
C ASP A 10 -9.86 -6.37 5.86
N VAL A 11 -9.35 -7.02 4.82
CA VAL A 11 -8.88 -6.35 3.60
C VAL A 11 -10.03 -5.69 2.84
N GLY A 12 -11.22 -6.29 2.83
CA GLY A 12 -12.37 -5.77 2.10
C GLY A 12 -12.93 -4.50 2.74
N ASP A 13 -12.95 -4.44 4.07
CA ASP A 13 -13.28 -3.20 4.78
C ASP A 13 -12.28 -2.09 4.51
N LEU A 14 -10.98 -2.41 4.58
CA LEU A 14 -9.93 -1.44 4.29
C LEU A 14 -9.99 -0.92 2.84
N GLU A 15 -10.31 -1.79 1.88
CA GLU A 15 -10.50 -1.41 0.49
C GLU A 15 -11.69 -0.45 0.31
N ARG A 16 -12.83 -0.73 0.96
CA ARG A 16 -14.00 0.17 0.95
C ARG A 16 -13.67 1.54 1.54
N VAL A 17 -12.93 1.58 2.65
CA VAL A 17 -12.48 2.83 3.27
C VAL A 17 -11.54 3.60 2.34
N ALA A 18 -10.55 2.92 1.74
CA ALA A 18 -9.64 3.54 0.79
C ALA A 18 -10.39 4.12 -0.41
N ALA A 19 -11.34 3.38 -0.99
CA ALA A 19 -12.17 3.83 -2.10
C ALA A 19 -13.05 5.03 -1.70
N GLY A 20 -13.63 5.03 -0.50
CA GLY A 20 -14.39 6.16 0.03
C GLY A 20 -13.57 7.46 0.19
N LEU A 21 -12.25 7.33 0.34
CA LEU A 21 -11.30 8.46 0.36
C LEU A 21 -10.78 8.84 -1.04
N GLY A 22 -11.29 8.21 -2.11
CA GLY A 22 -10.78 8.39 -3.48
C GLY A 22 -9.40 7.76 -3.71
N ALA A 23 -8.95 6.87 -2.83
CA ALA A 23 -7.68 6.17 -2.94
C ALA A 23 -7.89 4.72 -3.43
N ARG A 24 -6.85 4.15 -4.05
CA ARG A 24 -6.75 2.71 -4.32
C ARG A 24 -5.93 2.02 -3.22
N LEU A 25 -6.27 0.79 -2.87
CA LEU A 25 -5.50 -0.02 -1.92
C LEU A 25 -4.40 -0.79 -2.64
N LEU A 26 -3.17 -0.71 -2.12
CA LEU A 26 -2.01 -1.50 -2.52
C LEU A 26 -1.56 -2.34 -1.32
N LEU A 27 -1.74 -3.66 -1.40
CA LEU A 27 -1.26 -4.59 -0.38
C LEU A 27 0.19 -4.95 -0.63
N ARG A 28 1.07 -4.68 0.35
CA ARG A 28 2.48 -5.07 0.26
C ARG A 28 3.08 -5.38 1.62
N GLN A 29 3.90 -6.42 1.69
CA GLN A 29 4.62 -6.74 2.92
C GLN A 29 5.65 -5.64 3.21
N VAL A 30 5.29 -4.73 4.10
CA VAL A 30 6.09 -3.56 4.50
C VAL A 30 6.38 -3.55 5.99
N ARG A 31 5.93 -4.51 6.78
CA ARG A 31 6.27 -4.62 8.20
C ARG A 31 7.77 -4.83 8.41
N ALA A 32 8.25 -4.29 9.53
CA ALA A 32 9.55 -4.62 10.08
C ALA A 32 9.56 -6.07 10.60
N ASP A 33 10.72 -6.72 10.53
CA ASP A 33 10.90 -8.10 11.00
C ASP A 33 11.26 -8.16 12.50
N ASP A 34 10.96 -7.10 13.27
CA ASP A 34 11.25 -6.96 14.70
C ASP A 34 10.02 -7.18 15.61
N GLY A 35 8.89 -7.55 15.02
CA GLY A 35 7.63 -7.79 15.74
C GLY A 35 6.91 -6.52 16.21
N THR A 36 7.40 -5.33 15.85
CA THR A 36 6.79 -4.06 16.23
C THR A 36 5.78 -3.54 15.22
N ALA A 37 4.96 -2.58 15.64
CA ALA A 37 4.01 -1.83 14.80
C ALA A 37 4.65 -0.78 13.91
N ARG A 38 5.68 -1.19 13.19
CA ARG A 38 6.47 -0.31 12.33
C ARG A 38 6.60 -0.92 10.95
N HIS A 39 6.60 -0.04 9.97
CA HIS A 39 7.01 -0.40 8.63
C HIS A 39 8.54 -0.45 8.56
N ASP A 40 9.07 -1.43 7.84
CA ASP A 40 10.43 -1.42 7.33
C ASP A 40 10.57 -0.27 6.32
N PRO A 41 11.50 0.68 6.54
CA PRO A 41 11.61 1.86 5.68
C PRO A 41 11.95 1.54 4.22
N LEU A 42 12.74 0.50 3.96
CA LEU A 42 13.18 0.14 2.61
C LEU A 42 12.04 -0.53 1.83
N ARG A 43 11.30 -1.43 2.47
CA ARG A 43 10.12 -2.07 1.89
C ARG A 43 9.02 -1.04 1.60
N LEU A 44 8.81 -0.10 2.53
CA LEU A 44 7.86 0.99 2.33
C LEU A 44 8.27 1.91 1.16
N ALA A 45 9.55 2.30 1.09
CA ALA A 45 10.07 3.10 -0.02
C ALA A 45 9.89 2.41 -1.38
N ALA A 46 10.16 1.10 -1.44
CA ALA A 46 9.93 0.31 -2.65
C ALA A 46 8.44 0.29 -3.04
N ALA A 47 7.53 0.09 -2.08
CA ALA A 47 6.09 0.10 -2.32
C ALA A 47 5.59 1.45 -2.84
N TYR A 48 6.09 2.57 -2.31
CA TYR A 48 5.80 3.90 -2.86
C TYR A 48 6.29 4.05 -4.29
N ARG A 49 7.52 3.61 -4.57
CA ARG A 49 8.10 3.70 -5.92
C ARG A 49 7.26 2.93 -6.94
N ASP A 50 6.77 1.74 -6.57
CA ASP A 50 5.92 0.91 -7.42
C ASP A 50 4.53 1.55 -7.61
N ALA A 51 3.92 2.06 -6.52
CA ALA A 51 2.64 2.76 -6.56
C ALA A 51 2.67 3.97 -7.48
N PHE A 52 3.72 4.79 -7.37
CA PHE A 52 3.90 5.93 -8.25
C PHE A 52 4.15 5.47 -9.69
N SER A 53 5.07 4.53 -9.92
CA SER A 53 5.36 4.06 -11.29
C SER A 53 4.11 3.54 -12.01
N ALA A 54 3.20 2.88 -11.30
CA ALA A 54 1.89 2.50 -11.84
C ALA A 54 1.04 3.73 -12.24
N THR A 55 0.93 4.75 -11.38
CA THR A 55 0.21 5.99 -11.74
C THR A 55 0.82 6.73 -12.92
N TRP A 56 2.15 6.83 -13.03
CA TRP A 56 2.79 7.47 -14.18
C TRP A 56 2.57 6.68 -15.48
N GLY A 57 2.51 5.34 -15.40
CA GLY A 57 2.15 4.48 -16.53
C GLY A 57 0.68 4.60 -16.96
N ASP A 58 -0.23 4.86 -16.02
CA ASP A 58 -1.66 5.12 -16.29
C ASP A 58 -1.87 6.50 -16.97
N VAL A 59 -1.11 7.53 -16.59
CA VAL A 59 -1.22 8.90 -17.16
C VAL A 59 -0.64 9.01 -18.57
N ALA A 60 0.38 8.23 -18.93
CA ALA A 60 1.02 8.30 -20.25
C ALA A 60 0.18 7.70 -21.41
N ARG A 61 -1.02 7.16 -21.13
CA ARG A 61 -1.94 6.60 -22.15
C ARG A 61 -3.14 7.49 -22.48
N GLY A 62 -3.14 8.75 -22.04
CA GLY A 62 -4.16 9.76 -22.35
C GLY A 62 -3.81 10.64 -23.54
#